data_AF-A0A7X3VFJ6-F1
#
_entry.id   AF-A0A7X3VFJ6-F1
#
_cell.length_a   1.000
_cell.length_b   1.000
_cell.length_c   1.000
_cell.angle_alpha   90.00
_cell.angle_beta   90.00
_cell.angle_gamma   90.00
#
_symmetry.space_group_name_H-M   'P 1'
#
loop_
_entity.id
_entity.type
_entity.pdbx_description
1 polymer ?
#
loop_
_entity_poly.entity_id
_entity_poly.type
_entity_poly.pdbx_seq_one_letter_code
_entity_poly.pdbx_strand_id
1 'polypeptide(L)'
;MPKQKKAMPPLQQWAAPVLLGWLLPGAGHFYLKRWNHGGLLLFAIASMFIFGLLMRGRMFEPQTGDLFTTVIHCGGYLADVANGALYFLATWLGYQQQQMATAVADYGTKFLACAGLLNILAVIDAYEIAAGQKP
;
A
#
# COMPACT_ATOMS: atom_id res chain seq x y z
N MET A 1 -7.11 -7.69 -33.07
CA MET A 1 -8.03 -8.56 -32.31
C MET A 1 -8.65 -7.73 -31.19
N PRO A 2 -9.98 -7.51 -31.13
CA PRO A 2 -10.59 -6.78 -30.03
C PRO A 2 -10.40 -7.57 -28.73
N LYS A 3 -9.82 -6.96 -27.70
CA LYS A 3 -9.68 -7.58 -26.37
C LYS A 3 -11.08 -7.92 -25.86
N GLN A 4 -11.38 -9.22 -25.75
CA GLN A 4 -12.63 -9.72 -25.19
C GLN A 4 -12.79 -9.11 -23.78
N LYS A 5 -13.88 -8.38 -23.56
CA LYS A 5 -14.19 -7.76 -22.26
C LYS A 5 -14.45 -8.90 -21.27
N LYS A 6 -13.43 -9.29 -20.47
CA LYS A 6 -13.61 -10.29 -19.41
C LYS A 6 -14.76 -9.81 -18.51
N ALA A 7 -15.82 -10.60 -18.40
CA ALA A 7 -16.92 -10.30 -17.49
C ALA A 7 -16.36 -10.17 -16.06
N MET A 8 -16.71 -9.09 -15.37
CA MET A 8 -16.24 -8.89 -14.00
C MET A 8 -16.79 -10.01 -13.12
N PRO A 9 -15.95 -10.69 -12.32
CA PRO A 9 -16.42 -11.70 -11.37
C PRO A 9 -17.37 -11.06 -10.34
N PRO A 10 -18.31 -11.84 -9.77
CA PRO A 10 -19.23 -11.34 -8.77
C PRO A 10 -18.47 -10.72 -7.58
N LEU A 11 -18.99 -9.61 -7.07
CA LEU A 11 -18.37 -8.80 -6.01
C LEU A 11 -17.92 -9.65 -4.81
N GLN A 12 -18.71 -10.67 -4.47
CA GLN A 12 -18.47 -11.58 -3.35
C GLN A 12 -17.17 -12.38 -3.46
N GLN A 13 -16.67 -12.63 -4.67
CA GLN A 13 -15.46 -13.43 -4.89
C GLN A 13 -14.17 -12.65 -4.62
N TRP A 14 -14.17 -11.33 -4.90
CA TRP A 14 -12.96 -10.52 -4.82
C TRP A 14 -12.98 -9.42 -3.76
N ALA A 15 -14.16 -9.01 -3.26
CA ALA A 15 -14.24 -7.96 -2.26
C ALA A 15 -13.51 -8.32 -0.96
N ALA A 16 -13.68 -9.56 -0.48
CA ALA A 16 -13.01 -10.04 0.73
C ALA A 16 -11.47 -10.02 0.62
N PRO A 17 -10.83 -10.66 -0.38
CA PRO A 17 -9.38 -10.64 -0.50
C PRO A 17 -8.81 -9.23 -0.75
N VAL A 18 -9.54 -8.36 -1.47
CA VAL A 18 -9.13 -6.96 -1.69
C VAL A 18 -9.15 -6.16 -0.40
N LEU A 19 -10.26 -6.22 0.36
CA LEU A 19 -10.39 -5.48 1.62
C LEU A 19 -9.39 -5.97 2.67
N LEU A 20 -9.20 -7.30 2.77
CA LEU A 20 -8.22 -7.89 3.67
C LEU A 20 -6.80 -7.49 3.27
N GLY A 21 -6.45 -7.58 1.98
CA GLY A 21 -5.12 -7.20 1.49
C GLY A 21 -4.82 -5.71 1.65
N TRP A 22 -5.83 -4.85 1.50
CA TRP A 22 -5.65 -3.41 1.73
C TRP A 22 -5.42 -3.12 3.22
N LEU A 23 -6.21 -3.75 4.10
CA LEU A 23 -6.08 -3.55 5.54
C LEU A 23 -4.76 -4.10 6.09
N LEU A 24 -4.40 -5.32 5.74
CA LEU A 24 -3.18 -5.98 6.20
C LEU A 24 -2.36 -6.44 4.98
N PRO A 25 -1.12 -5.95 4.82
CA PRO A 25 -0.27 -6.37 3.72
C PRO A 25 -0.15 -7.90 3.64
N GLY A 26 -0.45 -8.47 2.47
CA GLY A 26 -0.41 -9.92 2.24
C GLY A 26 -1.62 -10.73 2.76
N ALA A 27 -2.57 -10.14 3.49
CA ALA A 27 -3.74 -10.86 4.00
C ALA A 27 -4.70 -11.35 2.90
N GLY A 28 -4.79 -10.65 1.78
CA GLY A 28 -5.54 -11.12 0.60
C GLY A 28 -5.01 -12.45 0.05
N HIS A 29 -3.68 -12.62 0.01
CA HIS A 29 -3.04 -13.87 -0.43
C HIS A 29 -3.17 -14.99 0.59
N PHE A 30 -3.16 -14.68 1.89
CA PHE A 30 -3.45 -15.68 2.92
C PHE A 30 -4.89 -16.20 2.81
N TYR A 31 -5.86 -15.31 2.55
CA TYR A 31 -7.25 -15.71 2.30
C TYR A 31 -7.38 -16.64 1.08
N LEU A 32 -6.60 -16.38 0.03
CA LEU A 32 -6.52 -17.20 -1.19
C LEU A 32 -5.61 -18.45 -1.03
N LYS A 33 -5.19 -18.80 0.19
CA LYS A 33 -4.32 -19.95 0.55
C LYS A 33 -2.93 -19.93 -0.10
N ARG A 34 -2.41 -18.76 -0.48
CA ARG A 34 -1.07 -18.57 -1.06
C ARG A 34 -0.08 -18.03 -0.03
N TRP A 35 0.25 -18.88 0.92
CA TRP A 35 1.10 -18.55 2.07
C TRP A 35 2.46 -17.96 1.68
N ASN A 36 3.13 -18.53 0.68
CA ASN A 36 4.46 -18.06 0.28
C ASN A 36 4.43 -16.63 -0.28
N HIS A 37 3.45 -16.34 -1.15
CA HIS A 37 3.32 -15.00 -1.75
C HIS A 37 2.88 -13.97 -0.72
N GLY A 38 1.89 -14.32 0.12
CA GLY A 38 1.43 -13.45 1.20
C GLY A 38 2.54 -13.13 2.20
N GLY A 39 3.32 -14.13 2.60
CA GLY A 39 4.45 -13.95 3.51
C GLY A 39 5.57 -13.08 2.92
N LEU A 40 5.93 -13.30 1.64
CA LEU A 40 6.95 -12.49 0.97
C LEU A 40 6.52 -11.03 0.84
N LEU A 41 5.26 -10.78 0.45
CA LEU A 41 4.70 -9.43 0.31
C LEU A 41 4.59 -8.73 1.66
N LEU A 42 4.10 -9.42 2.69
CA LEU A 42 4.06 -8.91 4.06
C LEU A 42 5.46 -8.50 4.51
N PHE A 43 6.46 -9.36 4.34
CA PHE A 43 7.84 -9.08 4.73
C PHE A 43 8.43 -7.90 3.97
N ALA A 44 8.26 -7.84 2.65
CA ALA A 44 8.78 -6.75 1.82
C ALA A 44 8.13 -5.40 2.19
N ILE A 45 6.81 -5.35 2.31
CA ILE A 45 6.07 -4.12 2.64
C ILE A 45 6.39 -3.69 4.07
N ALA A 46 6.35 -4.61 5.03
CA ALA A 46 6.64 -4.29 6.43
C ALA A 46 8.09 -3.82 6.63
N SER A 47 9.07 -4.45 5.99
CA SER A 47 10.47 -4.03 6.09
C SER A 47 10.69 -2.63 5.50
N MET A 48 10.13 -2.34 4.32
CA MET A 48 10.20 -0.99 3.75
C MET A 48 9.51 0.03 4.65
N PHE A 49 8.35 -0.29 5.20
CA PHE A 49 7.63 0.60 6.11
C PHE A 49 8.43 0.86 7.38
N ILE A 50 8.95 -0.18 8.03
CA ILE A 50 9.77 -0.07 9.24
C ILE A 50 11.02 0.76 8.98
N PHE A 51 11.73 0.53 7.86
CA PHE A 51 12.88 1.36 7.50
C PHE A 51 12.48 2.81 7.25
N GLY A 52 11.34 3.06 6.61
CA GLY A 52 10.75 4.38 6.46
C GLY A 52 10.55 5.10 7.79
N LEU A 53 10.01 4.38 8.79
CA LEU A 53 9.81 4.90 10.15
C LEU A 53 11.15 5.15 10.88
N LEU A 54 12.10 4.20 10.79
CA LEU A 54 13.41 4.32 11.44
C LEU A 54 14.23 5.49 10.88
N MET A 55 14.08 5.77 9.58
CA MET A 55 14.68 6.93 8.91
C MET A 55 13.92 8.23 9.20
N ARG A 56 12.86 8.19 10.01
CA ARG A 56 11.99 9.31 10.35
C ARG A 56 11.37 9.98 9.12
N GLY A 57 11.03 9.18 8.12
CA GLY A 57 10.32 9.62 6.92
C GLY A 57 9.05 10.39 7.24
N ARG A 58 8.74 11.39 6.41
CA ARG A 58 7.49 12.13 6.51
C ARG A 58 6.37 11.35 5.83
N MET A 59 5.19 11.36 6.43
CA MET A 59 3.95 10.98 5.75
C MET A 59 3.36 12.26 5.16
N PHE A 60 2.81 12.14 3.96
CA PHE A 60 2.21 13.24 3.25
C PHE A 60 0.91 13.66 3.93
N GLU A 61 0.71 14.96 4.05
CA GLU A 61 -0.57 15.53 4.45
C GLU A 61 -1.27 16.06 3.20
N PRO A 62 -2.61 15.87 3.09
CA PRO A 62 -3.36 16.38 1.95
C PRO A 62 -3.30 17.90 1.95
N GLN A 63 -2.63 18.45 0.93
CA GLN A 63 -2.49 19.89 0.72
C GLN A 63 -2.98 20.21 -0.68
N THR A 64 -3.92 21.16 -0.77
CA THR A 64 -4.47 21.63 -2.03
C THR A 64 -3.94 23.02 -2.32
N GLY A 65 -3.36 23.19 -3.51
CA GLY A 65 -2.82 24.45 -4.00
C GLY A 65 -2.71 24.36 -5.52
N ASP A 66 -1.51 24.55 -6.06
CA ASP A 66 -1.26 24.32 -7.49
C ASP A 66 -1.41 22.83 -7.87
N LEU A 67 -1.60 22.55 -9.17
CA LEU A 67 -1.82 21.19 -9.67
C LEU A 67 -0.71 20.22 -9.24
N PHE A 68 0.56 20.62 -9.35
CA PHE A 68 1.69 19.78 -8.95
C PHE A 68 1.71 19.48 -7.46
N THR A 69 1.52 20.49 -6.61
CA THR A 69 1.44 20.33 -5.16
C THR A 69 0.30 19.38 -4.79
N THR A 70 -0.87 19.58 -5.38
CA THR A 70 -2.05 18.74 -5.11
C THR A 70 -1.80 17.29 -5.51
N VAL A 71 -1.23 17.03 -6.70
CA VAL A 71 -0.95 15.67 -7.16
C VAL A 71 0.09 14.98 -6.29
N ILE A 72 1.17 15.67 -5.90
CA ILE A 72 2.24 15.10 -5.07
C ILE A 72 1.74 14.81 -3.66
N HIS A 73 1.08 15.77 -3.02
CA HIS A 73 0.67 15.65 -1.62
C HIS A 73 -0.53 14.73 -1.44
N CYS A 74 -1.57 14.87 -2.26
CA CYS A 74 -2.72 13.97 -2.19
C CYS A 74 -2.37 12.56 -2.69
N GLY A 75 -1.54 12.44 -3.75
CA GLY A 75 -1.06 11.15 -4.23
C GLY A 75 -0.17 10.44 -3.21
N GLY A 76 0.73 11.18 -2.56
CA GLY A 76 1.55 10.68 -1.46
C GLY A 76 0.72 10.27 -0.26
N TYR A 77 -0.30 11.04 0.11
CA TYR A 77 -1.21 10.70 1.20
C TYR A 77 -2.01 9.42 0.89
N LEU A 78 -2.46 9.25 -0.35
CA LEU A 78 -3.10 8.00 -0.79
C LEU A 78 -2.14 6.81 -0.71
N ALA A 79 -0.86 7.01 -1.04
CA ALA A 79 0.15 5.96 -0.85
C ALA A 79 0.34 5.66 0.64
N ASP A 80 0.38 6.65 1.52
CA ASP A 80 0.48 6.43 2.96
C ASP A 80 -0.72 5.66 3.50
N VAL A 81 -1.95 6.06 3.16
CA VAL A 81 -3.19 5.36 3.51
C VAL A 81 -3.21 3.94 2.96
N ALA A 82 -2.61 3.72 1.78
CA ALA A 82 -2.51 2.39 1.19
C ALA A 82 -1.61 1.43 1.97
N ASN A 83 -0.77 1.89 2.91
CA ASN A 83 -0.10 1.00 3.85
C ASN A 83 -1.08 0.32 4.85
N GLY A 84 -2.35 0.74 4.87
CA GLY A 84 -3.41 0.11 5.64
C GLY A 84 -3.16 0.17 7.14
N ALA A 85 -3.25 -0.97 7.81
CA ALA A 85 -3.04 -1.09 9.26
C ALA A 85 -1.67 -0.57 9.69
N LEU A 86 -0.61 -0.68 8.87
CA LEU A 86 0.71 -0.17 9.23
C LEU A 86 0.69 1.35 9.43
N TYR A 87 0.01 2.08 8.53
CA TYR A 87 -0.16 3.52 8.64
C TYR A 87 -0.99 3.89 9.88
N PHE A 88 -2.15 3.26 10.06
CA PHE A 88 -3.00 3.56 11.21
C PHE A 88 -2.33 3.22 12.56
N LEU A 89 -1.56 2.13 12.62
CA LEU A 89 -0.79 1.77 13.82
C LEU A 89 0.32 2.79 14.09
N ALA A 90 1.08 3.22 13.07
CA ALA A 90 2.12 4.22 13.25
C ALA A 90 1.54 5.57 13.72
N THR A 91 0.44 6.02 13.13
CA THR A 91 -0.25 7.24 13.54
C THR A 91 -0.82 7.11 14.96
N TRP A 92 -1.43 5.98 15.31
CA TRP A 92 -1.99 5.74 16.63
C TRP A 92 -0.91 5.66 17.72
N LEU A 93 0.25 5.09 17.41
CA LEU A 93 1.43 5.07 18.28
C LEU A 93 2.15 6.42 18.38
N GLY A 94 1.65 7.47 17.71
CA GLY A 94 2.18 8.82 17.81
C GLY A 94 3.50 9.01 17.05
N TYR A 95 3.67 8.35 15.91
CA TYR A 95 4.89 8.43 15.10
C TYR A 95 5.32 9.89 14.84
N GLN A 96 6.53 10.24 15.31
CA GLN A 96 7.09 11.58 15.21
C GLN A 96 8.04 11.74 14.02
N GLN A 97 7.47 12.23 12.93
CA GLN A 97 8.19 12.53 11.69
C GLN A 97 9.28 13.60 11.88
N GLN A 98 10.31 13.59 11.03
CA GLN A 98 11.36 14.61 11.06
C GLN A 98 10.81 16.00 10.71
N GLN A 99 11.10 17.00 11.55
CA GLN A 99 10.69 18.39 11.30
C GLN A 99 11.63 19.08 10.31
N MET A 100 12.93 18.80 10.36
CA MET A 100 13.92 19.39 9.45
C MET A 100 14.26 18.47 8.28
N ALA A 101 14.41 19.02 7.07
CA ALA A 101 14.74 18.23 5.89
C ALA A 101 16.16 17.68 6.02
N THR A 102 16.28 16.36 5.91
CA THR A 102 17.57 15.65 5.93
C THR A 102 17.52 14.58 4.85
N ALA A 103 18.64 14.30 4.18
CA ALA A 103 18.69 13.27 3.14
C ALA A 103 18.12 11.92 3.61
N VAL A 104 18.44 11.50 4.84
CA VAL A 104 17.92 10.26 5.44
C VAL A 104 16.40 10.27 5.55
N ALA A 105 15.80 11.38 6.00
CA ALA A 105 14.35 11.51 6.13
C ALA A 105 13.66 11.50 4.76
N ASP A 106 14.27 12.12 3.74
CA ASP A 106 13.73 12.13 2.39
C ASP A 106 13.76 10.74 1.75
N TYR A 107 14.76 9.90 2.07
CA TYR A 107 14.74 8.47 1.71
C TYR A 107 13.67 7.72 2.50
N GLY A 108 13.51 8.00 3.80
CA GLY A 108 12.47 7.41 4.63
C GLY A 108 11.07 7.63 4.06
N THR A 109 10.75 8.86 3.64
CA THR A 109 9.48 9.20 2.97
C THR A 109 9.25 8.36 1.72
N LYS A 110 10.31 8.12 0.92
CA LYS A 110 10.21 7.28 -0.29
C LYS A 110 9.97 5.82 0.06
N PHE A 111 10.57 5.31 1.13
CA PHE A 111 10.30 3.96 1.62
C PHE A 111 8.85 3.79 2.06
N LEU A 112 8.29 4.76 2.80
CA LEU A 112 6.88 4.75 3.22
C LEU A 112 5.92 4.77 2.02
N ALA A 113 6.18 5.65 1.05
CA ALA A 113 5.38 5.74 -0.16
C ALA A 113 5.47 4.46 -1.01
N CYS A 114 6.68 3.91 -1.19
CA CYS A 114 6.88 2.67 -1.93
C CYS A 114 6.21 1.47 -1.25
N ALA A 115 6.23 1.39 0.09
CA ALA A 115 5.53 0.35 0.83
C ALA A 115 4.01 0.37 0.54
N GLY A 116 3.42 1.56 0.52
CA GLY A 116 1.99 1.74 0.21
C GLY A 116 1.64 1.40 -1.24
N LEU A 117 2.47 1.82 -2.20
CA LEU A 117 2.30 1.47 -3.61
C LEU A 117 2.46 -0.04 -3.85
N LEU A 118 3.41 -0.69 -3.18
CA LEU A 118 3.55 -2.14 -3.22
C LEU A 118 2.33 -2.85 -2.61
N ASN A 119 1.72 -2.29 -1.56
CA ASN A 119 0.48 -2.85 -1.02
C ASN A 119 -0.68 -2.74 -2.02
N ILE A 120 -0.79 -1.64 -2.77
CA ILE A 120 -1.77 -1.52 -3.86
C ILE A 120 -1.54 -2.60 -4.91
N LEU A 121 -0.29 -2.83 -5.33
CA LEU A 121 0.04 -3.89 -6.29
C LEU A 121 -0.30 -5.28 -5.75
N ALA A 122 -0.06 -5.53 -4.45
CA ALA A 122 -0.46 -6.77 -3.80
C ALA A 122 -1.99 -6.95 -3.79
N VAL A 123 -2.74 -5.88 -3.53
CA VAL A 123 -4.20 -5.90 -3.57
C VAL A 123 -4.73 -6.20 -4.99
N ILE A 124 -4.14 -5.57 -6.00
CA ILE A 124 -4.49 -5.82 -7.41
C ILE A 124 -4.15 -7.28 -7.79
N ASP A 125 -3.01 -7.80 -7.37
CA ASP A 125 -2.63 -9.20 -7.61
C ASP A 125 -3.62 -10.16 -6.94
N ALA A 126 -4.03 -9.90 -5.69
CA ALA A 126 -5.05 -10.67 -5.00
C ALA A 126 -6.40 -10.62 -5.71
N TYR A 127 -6.78 -9.46 -6.26
CA TYR A 127 -7.97 -9.31 -7.10
C TYR A 127 -7.87 -10.17 -8.38
N GLU A 128 -6.74 -10.14 -9.09
CA GLU A 128 -6.55 -10.91 -10.31
C GLU A 128 -6.63 -12.42 -10.07
N ILE A 129 -6.10 -12.88 -8.95
CA ILE A 129 -6.19 -14.28 -8.51
C ILE A 129 -7.64 -14.64 -8.18
N ALA A 130 -8.33 -13.81 -7.38
CA ALA A 130 -9.73 -14.03 -7.02
C ALA A 130 -10.66 -14.01 -8.24
N ALA A 131 -10.32 -13.20 -9.24
CA ALA A 131 -11.01 -13.09 -10.51
C ALA A 131 -10.72 -14.25 -11.49
N GLY A 132 -9.86 -15.22 -11.11
CA GLY A 132 -9.44 -16.31 -11.99
C GLY A 132 -8.65 -15.84 -13.21
N GLN A 133 -8.11 -14.62 -13.19
CA GLN A 133 -7.30 -14.07 -14.27
C GLN A 133 -5.84 -14.48 -14.17
N LYS A 134 -5.41 -14.84 -12.96
CA LYS A 134 -4.07 -15.32 -12.65
C LYS A 134 -4.17 -16.68 -11.94
N PRO A 135 -3.39 -17.69 -12.36
CA PRO A 135 -3.42 -19.03 -11.78
C PRO A 135 -2.86 -19.03 -10.38
#